data_AF-C5KFF9-F1
#
_entry.id   AF-C5KFF9-F1
#
_cell.length_a   1.000
_cell.length_b   1.000
_cell.length_c   1.000
_cell.angle_alpha   90.00
_cell.angle_beta   90.00
_cell.angle_gamma   90.00
#
_symmetry.space_group_name_H-M   'P 1'
#
loop_
_entity.id
_entity.type
_entity.pdbx_description
1 polymer ?
#
loop_
_entity_poly.entity_id
_entity_poly.type
_entity_poly.pdbx_seq_one_letter_code
_entity_poly.pdbx_strand_id
1 'polypeptide(L)'
;MLRRTALNATSCLLARRPFTAAATAAAALNEKLTPEEQAEKQRLIKELTKKLAGPLADENGNVPAGKDRPIAIEVDGPSHFYANSTKYTAYTKLKHRLLTRMGYKVLHVPYFEWRKLRGAKEREEYMRTKLK
;
A
#
# COMPACT_ATOMS: atom_id res chain seq x y z
N MET A 1 -57.58 7.76 21.60
CA MET A 1 -56.65 8.91 21.37
C MET A 1 -55.38 8.60 22.16
N LEU A 2 -54.15 8.48 21.67
CA LEU A 2 -53.51 8.63 20.36
C LEU A 2 -52.59 7.41 20.15
N ARG A 3 -52.52 6.92 18.91
CA ARG A 3 -51.53 5.92 18.48
C ARG A 3 -50.16 6.60 18.38
N ARG A 4 -49.14 6.07 19.07
CA ARG A 4 -47.75 6.45 18.85
C ARG A 4 -47.19 5.65 17.67
N THR A 5 -47.20 6.25 16.49
CA THR A 5 -46.38 5.84 15.34
C THR A 5 -45.22 6.81 15.23
N ALA A 6 -43.99 6.32 15.37
CA ALA A 6 -42.80 7.08 15.00
C ALA A 6 -41.65 6.16 14.56
N LEU A 7 -41.49 6.12 13.24
CA LEU A 7 -40.22 6.32 12.54
C LEU A 7 -39.13 5.26 12.77
N ASN A 8 -39.23 4.18 11.99
CA ASN A 8 -38.09 3.32 11.68
C ASN A 8 -37.17 4.11 10.72
N ALA A 9 -35.97 4.47 11.20
CA ALA A 9 -34.98 5.19 10.41
C ALA A 9 -34.43 4.26 9.31
N THR A 10 -34.84 4.52 8.08
CA THR A 10 -34.33 3.89 6.87
C THR A 10 -32.83 4.19 6.75
N SER A 11 -31.99 3.26 7.17
CA SER A 11 -30.55 3.31 6.94
C SER A 11 -30.31 3.28 5.43
N CYS A 12 -29.75 4.38 4.94
CA CYS A 12 -29.33 4.62 3.59
C CYS A 12 -28.32 3.54 3.14
N LEU A 13 -28.80 2.49 2.46
CA LEU A 13 -27.93 1.64 1.65
C LEU A 13 -27.37 2.53 0.53
N LEU A 14 -26.13 2.99 0.68
CA LEU A 14 -25.29 3.35 -0.46
C LEU A 14 -25.05 2.06 -1.26
N ALA A 15 -25.97 1.74 -2.17
CA ALA A 15 -25.74 0.81 -3.23
C ALA A 15 -24.55 1.33 -4.05
N ARG A 16 -23.37 0.73 -3.83
CA ARG A 16 -22.24 0.84 -4.73
C ARG A 16 -22.71 0.30 -6.08
N ARG A 17 -23.11 1.19 -6.97
CA ARG A 17 -23.41 0.85 -8.36
C ARG A 17 -22.17 0.16 -8.95
N PRO A 18 -22.30 -1.05 -9.51
CA PRO A 18 -21.18 -1.66 -10.22
C PRO A 18 -20.91 -0.81 -11.46
N PHE A 19 -19.67 -0.33 -11.57
CA PHE A 19 -19.16 0.39 -12.74
C PHE A 19 -19.12 -0.62 -13.92
N THR A 20 -20.25 -0.78 -14.59
CA THR A 20 -20.48 -1.75 -15.68
C THR A 20 -20.72 -1.01 -17.00
N ALA A 21 -19.79 -0.11 -17.35
CA ALA A 21 -19.84 0.64 -18.60
C ALA A 21 -18.45 0.77 -19.26
N ALA A 22 -17.65 -0.30 -19.21
CA ALA A 22 -16.34 -0.32 -19.88
C ALA A 22 -16.04 -1.67 -20.59
N ALA A 23 -17.06 -2.50 -20.82
CA ALA A 23 -16.87 -3.82 -21.43
C ALA A 23 -16.99 -3.83 -22.97
N THR A 24 -17.33 -2.72 -23.62
CA THR A 24 -17.67 -2.69 -25.06
C THR A 24 -16.71 -1.89 -25.96
N ALA A 25 -15.53 -1.51 -25.47
CA ALA A 25 -14.54 -0.77 -26.27
C ALA A 25 -13.16 -1.46 -26.37
N ALA A 26 -13.08 -2.77 -26.11
CA ALA A 26 -11.83 -3.53 -26.14
C ALA A 26 -11.63 -4.40 -27.39
N ALA A 27 -12.35 -4.11 -28.49
CA ALA A 27 -12.10 -4.71 -29.80
C ALA A 27 -11.18 -3.81 -30.65
N ALA A 28 -10.10 -3.31 -30.05
CA ALA A 28 -9.20 -2.36 -30.67
C ALA A 28 -8.18 -3.09 -31.58
N LEU A 29 -8.34 -2.86 -32.89
CA LEU A 29 -7.30 -2.78 -33.93
C LEU A 29 -6.13 -3.76 -33.78
N ASN A 30 -6.26 -4.90 -34.45
CA ASN A 30 -5.15 -5.83 -34.67
C ASN A 30 -4.19 -5.23 -35.72
N GLU A 31 -3.43 -4.22 -35.31
CA GLU A 31 -2.34 -3.65 -36.09
C GLU A 31 -1.30 -4.76 -36.27
N LYS A 32 -1.17 -5.28 -37.50
CA LYS A 32 -0.14 -6.27 -37.83
C LYS A 32 1.18 -5.52 -37.99
N LEU A 33 1.82 -5.18 -36.87
CA LEU A 33 3.14 -4.53 -36.88
C LEU A 33 4.16 -5.46 -37.55
N THR A 34 5.06 -4.86 -38.33
CA THR A 34 6.22 -5.57 -38.88
C THR A 34 7.16 -6.03 -37.75
N PRO A 35 7.96 -7.09 -37.94
CA PRO A 35 8.83 -7.63 -36.89
C PRO A 35 9.85 -6.61 -36.35
N GLU A 36 10.25 -5.63 -37.17
CA GLU A 36 11.17 -4.55 -36.77
C GLU A 36 10.49 -3.55 -35.82
N GLU A 37 9.29 -3.07 -36.16
CA GLU A 37 8.51 -2.17 -35.31
C GLU A 37 8.14 -2.83 -33.96
N GLN A 38 7.89 -4.15 -33.98
CA GLN A 38 7.68 -4.92 -32.75
C GLN A 38 8.92 -4.92 -31.85
N ALA A 39 10.11 -5.09 -32.43
CA ALA A 39 11.37 -5.05 -31.68
C ALA A 39 11.67 -3.65 -31.12
N GLU A 40 11.39 -2.60 -31.90
CA GLU A 40 11.55 -1.21 -31.45
C GLU A 40 10.58 -0.87 -30.31
N LYS A 41 9.30 -1.24 -30.44
CA LYS A 41 8.30 -1.09 -29.39
C LYS A 41 8.71 -1.82 -28.11
N GLN A 42 9.25 -3.03 -28.23
CA GLN A 42 9.77 -3.78 -27.08
C GLN A 42 10.95 -3.07 -26.40
N ARG A 43 11.88 -2.51 -27.18
CA ARG A 43 13.00 -1.72 -26.65
C ARG A 43 12.51 -0.48 -25.90
N LEU A 44 11.59 0.27 -26.49
CA LEU A 44 10.99 1.46 -25.87
C LEU A 44 10.27 1.10 -24.57
N ILE A 45 9.46 0.03 -24.58
CA ILE A 45 8.78 -0.47 -23.37
C ILE A 45 9.78 -0.83 -22.28
N LYS A 46 10.89 -1.50 -22.61
CA LYS A 46 11.92 -1.86 -21.63
C LYS A 46 12.57 -0.62 -21.02
N GLU A 47 12.91 0.38 -21.84
CA GLU A 47 13.52 1.62 -21.37
C GLU A 47 12.58 2.45 -20.49
N LEU A 48 11.32 2.59 -20.93
CA LEU A 48 10.25 3.25 -20.17
C LEU A 48 10.02 2.54 -18.84
N THR A 49 9.91 1.20 -18.86
CA THR A 49 9.72 0.41 -17.64
C THR A 49 10.89 0.60 -16.68
N LYS A 50 12.13 0.63 -17.18
CA LYS A 50 13.32 0.90 -16.35
C LYS A 50 13.31 2.31 -15.75
N LYS A 51 12.84 3.33 -16.49
CA LYS A 51 12.76 4.72 -16.02
C LYS A 51 11.62 4.94 -15.01
N LEU A 52 10.50 4.27 -15.19
CA LEU A 52 9.33 4.37 -14.29
C LEU A 52 9.40 3.40 -13.10
N ALA A 53 10.20 2.35 -13.21
CA ALA A 53 10.44 1.39 -12.15
C ALA A 53 10.92 2.09 -10.87
N GLY A 54 10.30 1.73 -9.74
CA GLY A 54 10.74 2.20 -8.43
C GLY A 54 12.11 1.63 -8.05
N PRO A 55 12.74 2.14 -6.97
CA PRO A 55 14.06 1.70 -6.50
C PRO A 55 14.14 0.21 -6.10
N LEU A 56 13.01 -0.49 -6.05
CA LEU A 56 12.91 -1.91 -5.74
C LEU A 56 12.77 -2.82 -6.96
N ALA A 57 12.66 -2.26 -8.17
CA ALA A 57 12.52 -3.09 -9.35
C ALA A 57 13.86 -3.73 -9.74
N ASP A 58 13.81 -4.98 -10.17
CA ASP A 58 14.96 -5.64 -10.78
C ASP A 58 15.26 -5.08 -12.18
N GLU A 59 16.31 -5.61 -12.82
CA GLU A 59 16.71 -5.25 -14.19
C GLU A 59 15.63 -5.52 -15.26
N ASN A 60 14.62 -6.31 -14.92
CA ASN A 60 13.47 -6.63 -15.76
C ASN A 60 12.23 -5.80 -15.41
N GLY A 61 12.33 -4.89 -14.43
CA GLY A 61 11.24 -4.02 -13.99
C GLY A 61 10.24 -4.70 -13.04
N ASN A 62 10.53 -5.91 -12.57
CA ASN A 62 9.67 -6.64 -11.66
C ASN A 62 9.92 -6.19 -10.21
N VAL A 63 8.85 -6.01 -9.45
CA VAL A 63 8.92 -5.65 -8.03
C VAL A 63 8.70 -6.88 -7.16
N PRO A 64 9.49 -7.06 -6.09
CA PRO A 64 9.34 -8.22 -5.20
C PRO A 64 7.93 -8.24 -4.58
N ALA A 65 7.26 -9.38 -4.69
CA ALA A 65 5.89 -9.58 -4.24
C ALA A 65 5.81 -10.68 -3.17
N GLY A 66 4.83 -10.60 -2.28
CA GLY A 66 4.62 -11.62 -1.25
C GLY A 66 5.71 -11.63 -0.18
N LYS A 67 6.37 -12.79 0.01
CA LYS A 67 7.36 -13.04 1.08
C LYS A 67 8.72 -12.39 0.80
N ASP A 68 9.02 -12.10 -0.46
CA ASP A 68 10.31 -11.56 -0.88
C ASP A 68 10.38 -10.03 -0.77
N ARG A 69 9.33 -9.41 -0.21
CA ARG A 69 9.27 -7.97 -0.02
C ARG A 69 10.35 -7.51 0.96
N PRO A 70 11.15 -6.49 0.60
CA PRO A 70 12.14 -5.93 1.51
C PRO A 70 11.44 -5.31 2.72
N ILE A 71 12.03 -5.51 3.89
CA ILE A 71 11.50 -5.01 5.16
C ILE A 71 12.07 -3.61 5.41
N ALA A 72 11.19 -2.63 5.62
CA ALA A 72 11.55 -1.29 6.07
C ALA A 72 11.16 -1.14 7.54
N ILE A 73 12.13 -0.87 8.41
CA ILE A 73 11.88 -0.67 9.85
C ILE A 73 11.83 0.83 10.12
N GLU A 74 10.71 1.31 10.65
CA GLU A 74 10.49 2.71 11.00
C GLU A 74 10.52 2.87 12.53
N VAL A 75 11.42 3.73 13.01
CA VAL A 75 11.52 4.08 14.43
C VAL A 75 10.63 5.29 14.69
N ASP A 76 9.45 5.05 15.26
CA ASP A 76 8.43 6.10 15.42
C ASP A 76 8.67 6.90 16.70
N GLY A 77 9.15 8.13 16.56
CA GLY A 77 9.22 9.10 17.65
C GLY A 77 7.85 9.71 18.03
N PRO A 78 7.79 10.52 19.09
CA PRO A 78 6.54 11.16 19.55
C PRO A 78 5.77 11.93 18.47
N SER A 79 6.49 12.56 17.53
CA SER A 79 5.90 13.32 16.40
C SER A 79 5.09 12.47 15.41
N HIS A 80 5.25 11.14 15.41
CA HIS A 80 4.48 10.25 14.54
C HIS A 80 3.05 10.04 15.04
N PHE A 81 2.76 10.47 16.28
CA PHE A 81 1.48 10.29 16.95
C PHE A 81 0.79 11.63 17.21
N TYR A 82 -0.53 11.63 17.31
CA TYR A 82 -1.26 12.79 17.81
C TYR A 82 -0.94 13.03 19.29
N ALA A 83 -0.97 14.29 19.72
CA ALA A 83 -0.73 14.66 21.11
C ALA A 83 -1.64 13.86 22.07
N ASN A 84 -1.06 13.37 23.17
CA ASN A 84 -1.75 12.59 24.19
C ASN A 84 -2.47 11.33 23.66
N SER A 85 -1.98 10.76 22.56
CA SER A 85 -2.59 9.61 21.89
C SER A 85 -1.52 8.66 21.37
N THR A 86 -1.90 7.39 21.24
CA THR A 86 -1.10 6.36 20.55
C THR A 86 -1.51 6.20 19.09
N LYS A 87 -2.41 7.07 18.60
CA LYS A 87 -2.88 7.05 17.21
C LYS A 87 -1.88 7.78 16.31
N TYR A 88 -1.46 7.11 15.24
CA TYR A 88 -0.64 7.70 14.20
C TYR A 88 -1.31 8.90 13.53
N THR A 89 -0.50 9.91 13.21
CA THR A 89 -0.91 11.07 12.41
C THR A 89 -1.32 10.66 11.00
N ALA A 90 -2.09 11.52 10.32
CA ALA A 90 -2.42 11.34 8.91
C ALA A 90 -1.16 11.25 8.03
N TYR A 91 -0.11 12.02 8.36
CA TYR A 91 1.15 12.02 7.65
C TYR A 91 1.87 10.66 7.74
N THR A 92 2.01 10.09 8.93
CA THR A 92 2.63 8.77 9.12
C THR A 92 1.84 7.67 8.41
N LYS A 93 0.51 7.72 8.46
CA LYS A 93 -0.36 6.78 7.72
C LYS A 93 -0.19 6.89 6.21
N LEU A 94 -0.04 8.11 5.69
CA LEU A 94 0.20 8.33 4.26
C LEU A 94 1.57 7.75 3.86
N LYS A 95 2.62 8.05 4.61
CA LYS A 95 3.96 7.49 4.41
C LYS A 95 3.95 5.96 4.40
N HIS A 96 3.29 5.34 5.37
CA HIS A 96 3.13 3.89 5.45
C HIS A 96 2.44 3.32 4.21
N ARG A 97 1.35 3.96 3.75
CA ARG A 97 0.62 3.54 2.54
C ARG A 97 1.49 3.64 1.30
N LEU A 98 2.28 4.70 1.16
CA LEU A 98 3.19 4.88 0.03
C LEU A 98 4.28 3.81 0.01
N LEU A 99 4.97 3.59 1.13
CA LEU A 99 5.99 2.55 1.26
C LEU A 99 5.44 1.15 0.97
N THR A 100 4.27 0.82 1.51
CA THR A 100 3.62 -0.47 1.25
C THR A 100 3.27 -0.64 -0.24
N ARG A 101 2.81 0.44 -0.90
CA ARG A 101 2.50 0.43 -2.33
C ARG A 101 3.74 0.36 -3.22
N MET A 102 4.88 0.86 -2.75
CA MET A 102 6.17 0.70 -3.41
C MET A 102 6.75 -0.71 -3.27
N GLY A 103 6.16 -1.58 -2.44
CA GLY A 103 6.57 -2.99 -2.29
C GLY A 103 7.29 -3.31 -1.00
N TYR A 104 7.43 -2.36 -0.06
CA TYR A 104 8.05 -2.63 1.24
C TYR A 104 7.08 -3.30 2.23
N LYS A 105 7.60 -4.22 3.07
CA LYS A 105 6.96 -4.62 4.33
C LYS A 105 7.39 -3.63 5.41
N VAL A 106 6.53 -2.67 5.75
CA VAL A 106 6.85 -1.63 6.74
C VAL A 106 6.55 -2.12 8.15
N LEU A 107 7.56 -2.11 9.02
CA LEU A 107 7.46 -2.46 10.43
C LEU A 107 7.67 -1.20 11.28
N HIS A 108 6.66 -0.87 12.07
CA HIS A 108 6.70 0.27 12.97
C HIS A 108 7.20 -0.15 14.36
N VAL A 109 8.12 0.65 14.92
CA VAL A 109 8.65 0.52 16.28
C VAL A 109 8.29 1.78 17.07
N PRO A 110 7.16 1.78 17.82
CA PRO A 110 6.74 2.92 18.61
C PRO A 110 7.68 3.24 19.77
N TYR A 111 8.04 4.52 19.95
CA TYR A 111 8.91 4.95 21.05
C TYR A 111 8.39 4.52 22.43
N PHE A 112 7.06 4.50 22.64
CA PHE A 112 6.46 4.16 23.93
C PHE A 112 6.47 2.65 24.21
N GLU A 113 6.49 1.79 23.18
CA GLU A 113 6.72 0.35 23.34
C GLU A 113 8.19 0.11 23.65
N TRP A 114 9.07 0.74 22.87
CA TRP A 114 10.51 0.62 23.02
C TRP A 114 11.02 1.08 24.38
N ARG A 115 10.50 2.21 24.91
CA ARG A 115 10.88 2.75 26.24
C ARG A 115 10.50 1.86 27.41
N LYS A 116 9.53 0.96 27.25
CA LYS A 116 9.13 0.04 28.33
C LYS A 116 10.16 -1.07 28.54
N LEU A 117 10.97 -1.36 27.51
CA LEU A 117 11.98 -2.42 27.50
C LEU A 117 13.23 -1.93 28.23
N ARG A 118 13.55 -2.57 29.36
CA ARG A 118 14.64 -2.17 30.26
C ARG A 118 15.97 -2.84 29.91
N GLY A 119 15.92 -3.98 29.21
CA GLY A 119 17.11 -4.76 28.85
C GLY A 119 17.36 -4.92 27.34
N ALA A 120 18.62 -5.23 26.99
CA ALA A 120 19.00 -5.56 25.61
C ALA A 120 18.31 -6.85 25.12
N LYS A 121 18.20 -7.86 25.98
CA LYS A 121 17.52 -9.13 25.68
C LYS A 121 16.03 -8.94 25.37
N GLU A 122 15.34 -8.08 26.12
CA GLU A 122 13.93 -7.75 25.88
C GLU A 122 13.72 -7.01 24.56
N ARG A 123 14.64 -6.08 24.21
CA ARG A 123 14.63 -5.38 22.92
C ARG A 123 14.85 -6.33 21.76
N GLU A 124 15.78 -7.27 21.92
CA GLU A 124 16.03 -8.30 20.92
C GLU A 124 14.80 -9.20 20.71
N GLU A 125 14.17 -9.67 21.79
CA GLU A 125 12.96 -10.49 21.73
C GLU A 125 11.77 -9.74 21.11
N TYR A 126 11.62 -8.46 21.45
CA TYR A 126 10.64 -7.58 20.84
C TYR A 126 10.84 -7.47 19.31
N MET A 127 12.07 -7.24 18.86
CA MET A 127 12.38 -7.17 17.42
C MET A 127 12.21 -8.51 16.73
N ARG A 128 12.62 -9.62 17.36
CA ARG A 128 12.38 -10.98 16.84
C ARG A 128 10.89 -11.27 16.66
N THR A 129 10.04 -10.77 17.56
CA THR A 129 8.59 -10.93 17.45
C THR A 129 8.01 -10.09 16.31
N LYS A 130 8.50 -8.86 16.10
CA LYS A 130 8.03 -7.96 15.03
C LYS A 130 8.49 -8.41 13.63
N LEU A 131 9.61 -9.12 13.52
CA LEU A 131 10.19 -9.57 12.25
C LEU A 131 9.58 -10.87 11.71
N LYS A 132 8.81 -11.60 12.53
CA LYS A 132 8.04 -12.77 12.08
C LYS A 132 7.00 -12.40 11.01
#